data_AF-M1ZZM2-F1
#
_entry.id   AF-M1ZZM2-F1
#
_cell.length_a   1.000
_cell.length_b   1.000
_cell.length_c   1.000
_cell.angle_alpha   90.00
_cell.angle_beta   90.00
_cell.angle_gamma   90.00
#
_symmetry.space_group_name_H-M   'P 1'
#
loop_
_entity.id
_entity.type
_entity.pdbx_description
1 polymer ?
#
loop_
_entity_poly.entity_id
_entity_poly.type
_entity_poly.pdbx_seq_one_letter_code
_entity_poly.pdbx_strand_id
1 'polypeptide(L)'
;RMLENYDKAIYYLNKALEIDNGLIDAVNELAINYAALENYDIAIKYLRKAFEVEKSIEICTNLIMCYLNKGDLEQAQNHIDIAKKIDPEDEILKEIEGYLSKHN
;
A
#
# COMPACT_ATOMS: atom_id res chain seq x y z
N ARG A 1 17.96 -2.83 -15.88
CA ARG A 1 18.41 -1.58 -15.23
C ARG A 1 17.23 -1.01 -14.43
N MET A 2 16.97 -1.54 -13.23
CA MET A 2 15.88 -1.01 -12.38
C MET A 2 16.34 0.22 -11.57
N LEU A 3 17.66 0.39 -11.41
CA LEU A 3 18.30 1.50 -10.68
C LEU A 3 17.91 2.89 -11.20
N GLU A 4 17.87 3.10 -12.53
CA GLU A 4 17.54 4.41 -13.12
C GLU A 4 16.09 4.89 -12.87
N ASN A 5 15.14 3.96 -12.67
CA ASN A 5 13.76 4.33 -12.34
C ASN A 5 13.58 4.63 -10.85
N TYR A 6 14.36 3.99 -9.97
CA TYR A 6 14.33 4.28 -8.53
C TYR A 6 14.83 5.69 -8.24
N ASP A 7 15.89 6.12 -8.91
CA ASP A 7 16.46 7.46 -8.69
C ASP A 7 15.48 8.55 -9.15
N LYS A 8 14.77 8.33 -10.26
CA LYS A 8 13.70 9.24 -10.72
C LYS A 8 12.50 9.23 -9.78
N ALA A 9 12.05 8.07 -9.30
CA ALA A 9 10.94 7.98 -8.36
C ALA A 9 11.29 8.66 -7.03
N ILE A 10 12.47 8.41 -6.48
CA ILE A 10 12.98 9.06 -5.27
C ILE A 10 13.16 10.57 -5.49
N TYR A 11 13.58 11.00 -6.68
CA TYR A 11 13.66 12.41 -7.04
C TYR A 11 12.28 13.09 -7.07
N TYR A 12 11.27 12.47 -7.71
CA TYR A 12 9.91 13.01 -7.73
C TYR A 12 9.24 12.96 -6.34
N LEU A 13 9.51 11.91 -5.54
CA LEU A 13 9.10 11.81 -4.14
C LEU A 13 9.70 12.94 -3.29
N ASN A 14 10.99 13.22 -3.44
CA ASN A 14 11.66 14.30 -2.72
C ASN A 14 11.19 15.69 -3.18
N LYS A 15 10.79 15.85 -4.44
CA LYS A 15 10.17 17.08 -4.96
C LYS A 15 8.73 17.27 -4.47
N ALA A 16 7.97 16.18 -4.34
CA ALA A 16 6.60 16.21 -3.85
C ALA A 16 6.51 16.46 -2.32
N LEU A 17 7.57 16.16 -1.55
CA LEU A 17 7.71 16.62 -0.15
C LEU A 17 7.62 18.14 0.04
N GLU A 18 7.78 18.95 -1.02
CA GLU A 18 7.61 20.40 -0.96
C GLU A 18 6.15 20.86 -1.15
N ILE A 19 5.21 19.95 -1.48
CA ILE A 19 3.81 20.27 -1.82
C ILE A 19 2.85 19.29 -1.11
N ASP A 20 2.43 19.70 0.08
CA ASP A 20 1.97 18.93 1.25
C ASP A 20 0.79 17.93 1.11
N ASN A 21 0.28 17.61 -0.08
CA ASN A 21 -0.79 16.60 -0.24
C ASN A 21 -0.62 15.66 -1.46
N GLY A 22 0.05 16.08 -2.54
CA GLY A 22 0.16 15.25 -3.75
C GLY A 22 1.17 14.10 -3.64
N LEU A 23 1.96 14.07 -2.57
CA LEU A 23 2.96 13.04 -2.32
C LEU A 23 2.32 11.69 -2.01
N ILE A 24 1.28 11.66 -1.18
CA ILE A 24 0.66 10.42 -0.70
C ILE A 24 -0.02 9.70 -1.87
N ASP A 25 -0.78 10.45 -2.66
CA ASP A 25 -1.39 9.96 -3.91
C ASP A 25 -0.32 9.42 -4.87
N ALA A 26 0.78 10.15 -5.08
CA ALA A 26 1.87 9.71 -5.95
C ALA A 26 2.59 8.46 -5.43
N VAL A 27 2.78 8.33 -4.11
CA VAL A 27 3.36 7.14 -3.47
C VAL A 27 2.43 5.95 -3.66
N ASN A 28 1.12 6.17 -3.52
CA ASN A 28 0.10 5.15 -3.67
C ASN A 28 0.07 4.61 -5.11
N GLU A 29 0.02 5.51 -6.10
CA GLU A 29 0.07 5.16 -7.52
C GLU A 29 1.36 4.40 -7.88
N LEU A 30 2.52 4.83 -7.36
CA LEU A 30 3.78 4.12 -7.56
C LEU A 30 3.74 2.70 -6.97
N ALA A 31 3.18 2.55 -5.77
CA ALA A 31 3.07 1.24 -5.15
C ALA A 31 2.14 0.30 -5.91
N ILE A 32 1.00 0.80 -6.41
CA ILE A 32 0.08 0.06 -7.27
C ILE A 32 0.81 -0.40 -8.54
N ASN A 33 1.59 0.48 -9.17
CA ASN A 33 2.40 0.12 -10.35
C ASN A 33 3.43 -0.98 -10.03
N TYR A 34 4.12 -0.89 -8.88
CA TYR A 34 5.05 -1.95 -8.46
C TYR A 34 4.33 -3.27 -8.14
N ALA A 35 3.15 -3.22 -7.53
CA ALA A 35 2.34 -4.40 -7.27
C ALA A 35 1.85 -5.05 -8.58
N ALA A 36 1.46 -4.25 -9.58
CA ALA A 36 1.11 -4.73 -10.92
C ALA A 36 2.30 -5.37 -11.66
N LEU A 37 3.53 -5.01 -11.30
CA LEU A 37 4.77 -5.64 -11.77
C LEU A 37 5.21 -6.81 -10.86
N GLU A 38 4.35 -7.27 -9.96
CA GLU A 38 4.59 -8.32 -8.96
C GLU A 38 5.76 -8.01 -8.00
N ASN A 39 6.18 -6.76 -7.92
CA ASN A 39 7.28 -6.30 -7.07
C ASN A 39 6.75 -5.82 -5.71
N TYR A 40 6.13 -6.75 -4.98
CA TYR A 40 5.40 -6.46 -3.75
C TYR A 40 6.28 -5.89 -2.64
N ASP A 41 7.53 -6.32 -2.53
CA ASP A 41 8.47 -5.80 -1.52
C ASP A 41 8.69 -4.29 -1.64
N ILE A 42 8.82 -3.81 -2.88
CA ILE A 42 9.00 -2.39 -3.15
C ILE A 42 7.70 -1.62 -2.94
N ALA A 43 6.57 -2.18 -3.40
CA ALA A 43 5.24 -1.59 -3.15
C ALA A 43 4.98 -1.40 -1.65
N ILE A 44 5.20 -2.45 -0.85
CA ILE A 44 5.06 -2.44 0.61
C ILE A 44 5.97 -1.39 1.24
N LYS A 45 7.24 -1.31 0.81
CA LYS A 45 8.18 -0.32 1.34
C LYS A 45 7.68 1.12 1.16
N TYR A 46 7.09 1.43 0.00
CA TYR A 46 6.55 2.75 -0.28
C TYR A 46 5.25 3.01 0.48
N LEU A 47 4.31 2.07 0.46
CA LEU A 47 3.04 2.19 1.18
C LEU A 47 3.26 2.32 2.69
N ARG A 48 4.23 1.61 3.29
CA ARG A 48 4.56 1.78 4.71
C ARG A 48 5.03 3.19 5.04
N LYS A 49 5.80 3.83 4.16
CA LYS A 49 6.22 5.22 4.34
C LYS A 49 5.05 6.18 4.21
N ALA A 50 4.15 5.96 3.23
CA ALA A 50 2.92 6.73 3.13
C ALA A 50 2.07 6.58 4.40
N PHE A 51 1.95 5.36 4.92
CA PHE A 51 1.19 5.05 6.14
C PHE A 51 1.79 5.68 7.42
N GLU A 52 3.11 5.84 7.47
CA GLU A 52 3.80 6.55 8.56
C GLU A 52 3.47 8.05 8.57
N VAL A 53 3.16 8.64 7.41
CA VAL A 53 2.75 10.04 7.25
C VAL A 53 1.25 10.20 7.50
N GLU A 54 0.44 9.38 6.82
CA GLU A 54 -1.02 9.39 6.92
C GLU A 54 -1.56 7.97 7.11
N LYS A 55 -2.28 7.76 8.21
CA LYS A 55 -2.95 6.49 8.48
C LYS A 55 -4.33 6.46 7.84
N SER A 56 -4.37 6.40 6.51
CA SER A 56 -5.63 6.31 5.76
C SER A 56 -6.05 4.85 5.53
N ILE A 57 -7.36 4.65 5.34
CA ILE A 57 -7.91 3.34 5.02
C ILE A 57 -7.41 2.83 3.66
N GLU A 58 -7.29 3.72 2.68
CA GLU A 58 -6.84 3.41 1.32
C GLU A 58 -5.40 2.87 1.29
N ILE A 59 -4.46 3.51 1.99
CA ILE A 59 -3.08 3.01 2.08
C ILE A 59 -3.06 1.66 2.79
N CYS A 60 -3.91 1.50 3.82
CA CYS A 60 -3.99 0.26 4.59
C CYS A 60 -4.52 -0.90 3.75
N THR A 61 -5.58 -0.72 2.94
CA THR A 61 -6.10 -1.76 2.04
C THR A 61 -5.10 -2.11 0.94
N ASN A 62 -4.36 -1.14 0.42
CA ASN A 62 -3.27 -1.41 -0.54
C ASN A 62 -2.11 -2.21 0.09
N LEU A 63 -1.74 -1.95 1.35
CA LEU A 63 -0.78 -2.77 2.09
C LEU A 63 -1.28 -4.20 2.24
N ILE A 64 -2.53 -4.39 2.65
CA ILE A 64 -3.14 -5.72 2.82
C ILE A 64 -3.06 -6.50 1.50
N MET A 65 -3.48 -5.90 0.39
CA MET A 65 -3.40 -6.54 -0.93
C MET A 65 -1.97 -6.92 -1.31
N CYS A 66 -1.00 -6.05 -1.08
CA CYS A 66 0.41 -6.37 -1.38
C CYS A 66 0.93 -7.53 -0.51
N TYR A 67 0.58 -7.58 0.78
CA TYR A 67 0.96 -8.67 1.66
C TYR A 67 0.31 -9.99 1.25
N LEU A 68 -0.98 -9.98 0.89
CA LEU A 68 -1.69 -11.16 0.38
C LEU A 68 -1.05 -11.70 -0.89
N ASN A 69 -0.77 -10.84 -1.87
CA ASN A 69 -0.14 -11.25 -3.13
C ASN A 69 1.29 -11.75 -2.93
N LYS A 70 2.00 -11.24 -1.92
CA LYS A 70 3.32 -11.75 -1.52
C LYS A 70 3.23 -13.09 -0.76
N GLY A 71 2.05 -13.48 -0.27
CA GLY A 71 1.83 -14.65 0.57
C GLY A 71 2.15 -14.43 2.06
N ASP A 72 2.35 -13.18 2.48
CA ASP A 72 2.61 -12.80 3.87
C ASP A 72 1.28 -12.61 4.61
N LEU A 73 0.63 -13.73 4.91
CA LEU A 73 -0.71 -13.74 5.51
C LEU A 73 -0.72 -13.16 6.94
N GLU A 74 0.38 -13.27 7.67
CA GLU A 74 0.51 -12.71 9.02
C GLU A 74 0.41 -11.17 8.95
N GLN A 75 1.20 -10.55 8.07
CA GLN A 75 1.17 -9.09 7.94
C GLN A 75 -0.13 -8.60 7.31
N ALA A 76 -0.71 -9.35 6.38
CA ALA A 76 -2.03 -9.04 5.86
C ALA A 76 -3.08 -8.98 6.98
N GLN A 77 -3.13 -10.00 7.85
CA GLN A 77 -4.09 -10.04 8.97
C GLN A 77 -3.87 -8.89 9.96
N ASN A 78 -2.60 -8.60 10.31
CA ASN A 78 -2.27 -7.47 11.17
C ASN A 78 -2.80 -6.14 10.60
N HIS A 79 -2.68 -5.93 9.29
CA HIS A 79 -3.18 -4.71 8.65
C HIS A 79 -4.70 -4.71 8.47
N ILE A 80 -5.37 -5.86 8.32
CA ILE A 80 -6.83 -5.95 8.36
C ILE A 80 -7.35 -5.46 9.72
N ASP A 81 -6.72 -5.89 10.82
CA ASP A 81 -7.12 -5.45 12.16
C ASP A 81 -6.89 -3.95 12.40
N ILE A 82 -5.90 -3.37 11.71
CA ILE A 82 -5.67 -1.91 11.70
C ILE A 82 -6.75 -1.23 10.86
N ALA A 83 -7.01 -1.70 9.65
CA ALA A 83 -8.01 -1.15 8.73
C ALA A 83 -9.40 -1.09 9.39
N LYS A 84 -9.82 -2.16 10.08
CA LYS A 84 -11.08 -2.19 10.85
C LYS A 84 -11.19 -1.12 11.93
N LYS A 85 -10.06 -0.70 12.51
CA LYS A 85 -10.04 0.37 13.51
C LYS A 85 -10.10 1.76 12.88
N ILE A 86 -9.68 1.89 11.63
CA ILE A 86 -9.72 3.14 10.86
C ILE A 86 -11.14 3.32 10.30
N ASP A 87 -11.58 2.36 9.50
CA ASP A 87 -12.92 2.33 8.92
C ASP A 87 -13.37 0.86 8.71
N PRO A 88 -14.24 0.33 9.59
CA PRO A 88 -14.77 -1.02 9.45
C PRO A 88 -15.83 -1.16 8.37
N GLU A 89 -16.40 -0.05 7.88
CA GLU A 89 -17.47 -0.07 6.89
C GLU A 89 -16.98 0.06 5.45
N ASP A 90 -15.67 0.30 5.27
CA ASP A 90 -15.00 0.40 3.97
C ASP A 90 -15.31 -0.81 3.07
N GLU A 91 -15.74 -0.50 1.85
CA GLU A 91 -16.20 -1.51 0.89
C GLU A 91 -15.05 -2.43 0.46
N ILE A 92 -13.86 -1.89 0.23
CA ILE A 92 -12.68 -2.65 -0.20
C ILE A 92 -12.23 -3.60 0.92
N LEU A 93 -12.20 -3.12 2.16
CA LEU A 93 -11.89 -3.95 3.32
C LEU A 93 -12.85 -5.15 3.42
N LYS A 94 -14.16 -4.91 3.28
CA LYS A 94 -15.17 -5.98 3.29
C LYS A 94 -14.98 -6.97 2.14
N GLU A 95 -14.62 -6.49 0.95
CA GLU A 95 -14.29 -7.35 -0.19
C GLU A 95 -13.08 -8.25 0.09
N ILE A 96 -12.01 -7.69 0.66
CA ILE A 96 -10.81 -8.44 1.05
C ILE A 96 -11.16 -9.53 2.06
N GLU A 97 -11.94 -9.21 3.09
CA GLU A 97 -12.37 -10.19 4.10
C GLU A 97 -13.28 -11.27 3.50
N GLY A 98 -14.18 -10.88 2.60
CA GLY A 98 -15.05 -11.80 1.88
C GLY A 98 -14.27 -12.75 0.97
N TYR A 99 -13.18 -12.28 0.36
CA TYR A 99 -12.26 -13.11 -0.42
C TYR A 99 -11.52 -14.12 0.46
N LEU A 100 -10.94 -13.67 1.58
CA LEU A 100 -10.22 -14.55 2.52
C LEU A 100 -11.12 -15.61 3.15
N SER A 101 -12.35 -15.24 3.50
CA SER A 101 -13.33 -16.16 4.10
C SER A 101 -13.76 -17.29 3.15
N LYS A 102 -13.61 -17.09 1.83
CA LYS A 102 -13.96 -18.10 0.81
C LYS A 102 -12.79 -19.02 0.46
N HIS A 103 -11.57 -18.68 0.87
CA HIS A 103 -10.34 -19.37 0.46
C HIS A 103 -9.52 -19.92 1.64
N ASN A 104 -10.02 -19.75 2.87
CA ASN A 104 -9.67 -20.54 4.05
C ASN A 104 -10.57 -21.78 4.16
#